data_AF-A0A813GI87-F1
#
_entry.id   AF-A0A813GI87-F1
#
_cell.length_a   1.000
_cell.length_b   1.000
_cell.length_c   1.000
_cell.angle_alpha   90.00
_cell.angle_beta   90.00
_cell.angle_gamma   90.00
#
_symmetry.space_group_name_H-M   'P 1'
#
loop_
_entity.id
_entity.type
_entity.pdbx_description
1 polymer ?
#
loop_
_entity_poly.entity_id
_entity_poly.type
_entity_poly.pdbx_seq_one_letter_code
_entity_poly.pdbx_strand_id
1 'polypeptide(L)'
;MPFWPKGVSTPRRLWPLRRKRLEQVLSLSQDMAGQIESSAKPSFFSRASTMALSKFKAGTPLYSLAYGAACGVILSGLVYAGRTLNIVCFDHDYYKIQSRKRYFEKQLLFTREQEEANKAHYLAALASEYDPAATRMPFKTLEPKYRF
;
A
#
# COMPACT_ATOMS: atom_id res chain seq x y z
N MET A 1 -60.11 -56.33 -1.61
CA MET A 1 -59.48 -57.63 -1.94
C MET A 1 -57.96 -57.46 -1.81
N PRO A 2 -57.28 -58.42 -1.16
CA PRO A 2 -55.86 -58.36 -0.77
C PRO A 2 -54.95 -58.99 -1.83
N PHE A 3 -53.67 -58.61 -1.91
CA PHE A 3 -52.64 -59.57 -2.35
C PHE A 3 -51.22 -59.16 -1.92
N TRP A 4 -50.72 -59.84 -0.91
CA TRP A 4 -49.30 -59.93 -0.55
C TRP A 4 -48.64 -61.00 -1.44
N PRO A 5 -47.35 -60.87 -1.82
CA PRO A 5 -46.52 -62.05 -1.99
C PRO A 5 -45.41 -62.12 -0.95
N LYS A 6 -45.41 -63.27 -0.26
CA LYS A 6 -44.38 -63.76 0.65
C LYS A 6 -43.15 -64.23 -0.15
N GLY A 7 -41.97 -63.98 0.39
CA GLY A 7 -40.87 -64.95 0.46
C GLY A 7 -40.07 -65.27 -0.80
N VAL A 8 -38.83 -64.76 -0.86
CA VAL A 8 -37.70 -65.48 -1.49
C VAL A 8 -36.54 -65.50 -0.50
N SER A 9 -36.26 -66.71 -0.01
CA SER A 9 -35.09 -67.08 0.77
C SER A 9 -33.98 -67.59 -0.16
N THR A 10 -32.72 -67.17 0.06
CA THR A 10 -31.45 -67.90 -0.22
C THR A 10 -30.25 -66.94 0.02
N PRO A 11 -29.02 -67.42 0.24
CA PRO A 11 -28.58 -68.18 1.41
C PRO A 11 -27.49 -67.44 2.21
N ARG A 12 -27.62 -67.43 3.54
CA ARG A 12 -26.50 -67.20 4.48
C ARG A 12 -25.59 -68.42 4.46
N ARG A 13 -24.39 -68.32 3.88
CA ARG A 13 -23.14 -69.01 4.32
C ARG A 13 -22.06 -68.89 3.24
N LEU A 14 -21.19 -67.88 3.35
CA LEU A 14 -19.81 -67.89 2.79
C LEU A 14 -19.02 -66.66 3.27
N TRP A 15 -18.98 -66.44 4.59
CA TRP A 15 -18.29 -65.27 5.19
C TRP A 15 -16.99 -65.53 5.99
N PRO A 16 -16.57 -66.75 6.39
CA PRO A 16 -15.41 -66.85 7.28
C PRO A 16 -14.05 -66.80 6.56
N LEU A 17 -13.98 -67.08 5.25
CA LEU A 17 -12.70 -67.20 4.53
C LEU A 17 -12.22 -65.88 3.87
N ARG A 18 -13.13 -64.95 3.56
CA ARG A 18 -12.77 -63.65 2.95
C ARG A 18 -12.31 -62.62 3.98
N ARG A 19 -12.76 -62.74 5.23
CA ARG A 19 -12.42 -61.82 6.32
C ARG A 19 -10.96 -61.95 6.77
N LYS A 20 -10.45 -63.18 6.88
CA LYS A 20 -9.07 -63.44 7.31
C LYS A 20 -8.02 -62.85 6.36
N ARG A 21 -8.27 -62.88 5.04
CA ARG A 21 -7.36 -62.28 4.05
C ARG A 21 -7.33 -60.75 4.12
N LEU A 22 -8.45 -60.10 4.43
CA LEU A 22 -8.50 -58.64 4.59
C LEU A 22 -7.81 -58.17 5.87
N GLU A 23 -7.93 -58.92 6.97
CA GLU A 23 -7.19 -58.63 8.21
C GLU A 23 -5.67 -58.85 8.05
N GLN A 24 -5.25 -59.85 7.26
CA GLN A 24 -3.84 -60.05 6.93
C GLN A 24 -3.26 -58.93 6.05
N VAL A 25 -4.04 -58.40 5.10
CA VAL A 25 -3.60 -57.26 4.27
C VAL A 25 -3.57 -55.95 5.07
N LEU A 26 -4.53 -55.76 5.97
CA LEU A 26 -4.55 -54.59 6.87
C LEU A 26 -3.38 -54.60 7.84
N SER A 27 -3.04 -55.75 8.44
CA SER A 27 -1.86 -55.87 9.31
C SER A 27 -0.55 -55.66 8.56
N LEU A 28 -0.39 -56.21 7.35
CA LEU A 28 0.79 -55.99 6.51
C LEU A 28 0.98 -54.53 6.08
N SER A 29 -0.10 -53.80 5.81
CA SER A 29 -0.04 -52.35 5.56
C SER A 29 0.32 -51.55 6.82
N GLN A 30 -0.08 -52.02 8.00
CA GLN A 30 0.19 -51.34 9.26
C GLN A 30 1.66 -51.50 9.71
N ASP A 31 2.24 -52.68 9.47
CA ASP A 31 3.66 -52.96 9.75
C ASP A 31 4.60 -52.19 8.78
N MET A 32 4.20 -52.00 7.51
CA MET A 32 4.95 -51.18 6.55
C MET A 32 4.89 -49.68 6.86
N ALA A 33 3.80 -49.18 7.45
CA ALA A 33 3.68 -47.78 7.87
C ALA A 33 4.51 -47.47 9.12
N GLY A 34 4.58 -48.40 10.08
CA GLY A 34 5.36 -48.23 11.31
C GLY A 34 6.88 -48.18 11.10
N GLN A 35 7.38 -48.78 10.01
CA GLN A 35 8.82 -48.84 9.73
C GLN A 35 9.40 -47.55 9.12
N ILE A 36 8.56 -46.64 8.61
CA ILE A 36 8.98 -45.34 8.06
C ILE A 36 9.04 -44.24 9.14
N GLU A 37 8.25 -44.35 10.21
CA GLU A 37 8.13 -43.30 11.24
C GLU A 37 9.12 -43.45 12.41
N SER A 38 9.80 -44.59 12.57
CA SER A 38 10.61 -44.85 13.77
C SER A 38 12.11 -44.51 13.67
N SER A 39 12.61 -44.00 12.55
CA SER A 39 14.07 -43.83 12.33
C SER A 39 14.51 -42.52 11.68
N ALA A 40 13.85 -41.40 12.01
CA ALA A 40 14.40 -40.08 11.70
C ALA A 40 14.28 -39.17 12.91
N LYS A 41 15.43 -38.86 13.55
CA LYS A 41 15.52 -37.79 14.54
C LYS A 41 14.95 -36.51 13.91
N PRO A 42 13.83 -35.93 14.41
CA PRO A 42 13.30 -34.72 13.81
C PRO A 42 14.35 -33.62 13.93
N SER A 43 14.68 -33.01 12.79
CA SER A 43 15.74 -32.00 12.70
C SER A 43 15.49 -30.86 13.70
N PHE A 44 16.56 -30.22 14.19
CA PHE A 44 16.45 -29.06 15.08
C PHE A 44 15.51 -27.98 14.49
N PHE A 45 15.49 -27.84 13.17
CA PHE A 45 14.60 -26.93 12.47
C PHE A 45 13.13 -27.37 12.52
N SER A 46 12.84 -28.67 12.40
CA SER A 46 11.49 -29.23 12.58
C SER A 46 10.99 -29.12 14.03
N ARG A 47 11.90 -29.18 15.02
CA ARG A 47 11.56 -28.95 16.44
C ARG A 47 11.32 -27.47 16.73
N ALA A 48 12.15 -26.58 16.18
CA ALA A 48 11.97 -25.14 16.30
C ALA A 48 10.67 -24.68 15.62
N SER A 49 10.34 -25.21 14.43
CA SER A 49 9.11 -24.85 13.73
C SER A 49 7.86 -25.37 14.43
N THR A 50 7.87 -26.60 14.96
CA THR A 50 6.74 -27.14 15.73
C THR A 50 6.57 -26.43 17.08
N MET A 51 7.65 -26.03 17.76
CA MET A 51 7.57 -25.20 18.97
C MET A 51 7.09 -23.78 18.67
N ALA A 52 7.57 -23.15 17.59
CA ALA A 52 7.09 -21.83 17.17
C ALA A 52 5.60 -21.87 16.79
N LEU A 53 5.17 -22.87 16.02
CA LEU A 53 3.76 -23.07 15.65
C LEU A 53 2.88 -23.35 16.88
N SER A 54 3.41 -24.00 17.91
CA SER A 54 2.69 -24.20 19.18
C SER A 54 2.42 -22.88 19.93
N LYS A 55 3.26 -21.86 19.73
CA LYS A 55 3.13 -20.51 20.30
C LYS A 55 2.24 -19.56 19.49
N PHE A 56 1.76 -20.00 18.31
CA PHE A 56 0.72 -19.34 17.54
C PHE A 56 -0.67 -19.96 17.75
N LYS A 57 -0.81 -20.90 18.69
CA LYS A 57 -2.12 -21.41 19.11
C LYS A 57 -2.88 -20.33 19.89
N ALA A 58 -4.20 -20.32 19.69
CA ALA A 58 -5.13 -19.47 20.42
C ALA A 58 -4.94 -19.64 21.94
N GLY A 59 -4.89 -18.53 22.67
CA GLY A 59 -4.68 -18.51 24.13
C GLY A 59 -3.25 -18.25 24.60
N THR A 60 -2.29 -18.08 23.68
CA THR A 60 -0.93 -17.62 24.02
C THR A 60 -0.81 -16.09 23.97
N PRO A 61 0.03 -15.46 24.80
CA PRO A 61 0.20 -13.99 24.79
C PRO A 61 0.74 -13.47 23.45
N LEU A 62 1.56 -14.27 22.74
CA LEU A 62 2.06 -13.94 21.41
C LEU A 62 0.95 -13.91 20.36
N TYR A 63 -0.05 -14.79 20.45
CA TYR A 63 -1.22 -14.75 19.57
C TYR A 63 -2.02 -13.46 19.75
N SER A 64 -2.22 -13.00 20.99
CA SER A 64 -2.90 -11.73 21.26
C SER A 64 -2.14 -10.52 20.71
N LEU A 65 -0.81 -10.50 20.87
CA LEU A 65 0.03 -9.44 20.33
C LEU A 65 0.02 -9.42 18.80
N ALA A 66 0.12 -10.59 18.16
CA ALA A 66 0.02 -10.70 16.70
C ALA A 66 -1.37 -10.31 16.18
N TYR A 67 -2.44 -10.67 16.90
CA TYR A 67 -3.81 -10.26 16.56
C TYR A 67 -3.99 -8.75 16.69
N GLY A 68 -3.45 -8.14 17.74
CA GLY A 68 -3.44 -6.68 17.91
C GLY A 68 -2.67 -5.96 16.80
N ALA A 69 -1.49 -6.48 16.44
CA ALA A 69 -0.70 -5.95 15.34
C ALA A 69 -1.44 -6.06 13.99
N ALA A 70 -2.03 -7.23 13.69
CA ALA A 70 -2.83 -7.43 12.48
C ALA A 70 -4.04 -6.51 12.43
N CYS A 71 -4.75 -6.35 13.55
CA CYS A 71 -5.88 -5.43 13.66
C CYS A 71 -5.46 -3.98 13.44
N GLY A 72 -4.30 -3.57 13.96
CA GLY A 72 -3.72 -2.24 13.71
C GLY A 72 -3.40 -2.00 12.22
N VAL A 73 -2.82 -3.00 11.54
CA VAL A 73 -2.55 -2.91 10.09
C VAL A 73 -3.86 -2.84 9.29
N ILE A 74 -4.87 -3.63 9.65
CA ILE A 74 -6.18 -3.59 8.98
C ILE A 74 -6.87 -2.24 9.20
N LEU A 75 -6.89 -1.72 10.43
CA LEU A 75 -7.51 -0.43 10.74
C LEU A 75 -6.82 0.72 10.03
N SER A 76 -5.48 0.76 10.04
CA SER A 76 -4.72 1.77 9.29
C SER A 76 -4.95 1.66 7.79
N GLY A 77 -5.02 0.44 7.24
CA GLY A 77 -5.39 0.18 5.86
C GLY A 77 -6.79 0.71 5.51
N LEU A 78 -7.79 0.46 6.36
CA LEU A 78 -9.15 0.96 6.17
C LEU A 78 -9.25 2.48 6.23
N VAL A 79 -8.53 3.13 7.16
CA VAL A 79 -8.49 4.59 7.23
C VAL A 79 -7.86 5.18 5.98
N TYR A 80 -6.77 4.58 5.50
CA TYR A 80 -6.11 5.03 4.26
C TYR A 80 -7.01 4.81 3.05
N ALA A 81 -7.61 3.62 2.91
CA ALA A 81 -8.55 3.31 1.84
C ALA A 81 -9.77 4.26 1.86
N GLY A 82 -10.35 4.51 3.04
CA GLY A 82 -11.46 5.44 3.21
C GLY A 82 -11.11 6.87 2.78
N ARG A 83 -9.89 7.34 3.10
CA ARG A 83 -9.39 8.64 2.61
C ARG A 83 -9.20 8.64 1.10
N THR A 84 -8.63 7.59 0.52
CA THR A 84 -8.45 7.51 -0.94
C THR A 84 -9.78 7.52 -1.68
N LEU A 85 -10.79 6.79 -1.17
CA LEU A 85 -12.13 6.81 -1.74
C LEU A 85 -12.81 8.17 -1.59
N ASN A 86 -12.59 8.86 -0.46
CA ASN A 86 -13.11 10.21 -0.25
C ASN A 86 -12.52 11.20 -1.26
N ILE A 87 -11.19 11.16 -1.46
CA ILE A 87 -10.51 12.03 -2.43
C ILE A 87 -10.98 11.73 -3.86
N VAL A 88 -11.09 10.46 -4.24
CA VAL A 88 -11.45 10.07 -5.61
C VAL A 88 -12.91 10.39 -5.93
N CYS A 89 -13.83 10.19 -4.99
CA CYS A 89 -15.27 10.30 -5.27
C CYS A 89 -15.91 11.62 -4.81
N PHE A 90 -15.37 12.27 -3.78
CA PHE A 90 -16.08 13.35 -3.07
C PHE A 90 -15.29 14.67 -2.94
N ASP A 91 -14.01 14.72 -3.32
CA ASP A 91 -13.20 15.94 -3.20
C ASP A 91 -13.36 16.90 -4.39
N HIS A 92 -14.41 17.71 -4.34
CA HIS A 92 -14.64 18.79 -5.32
C HIS A 92 -13.93 20.09 -4.94
N ASP A 93 -13.54 20.24 -3.68
CA ASP A 93 -12.97 21.49 -3.17
C ASP A 93 -11.49 21.63 -3.55
N TYR A 94 -10.77 20.52 -3.73
CA TYR A 94 -9.42 20.53 -4.27
C TYR A 94 -9.31 21.29 -5.60
N TYR A 95 -10.22 21.03 -6.54
CA TYR A 95 -10.23 21.70 -7.84
C TYR A 95 -10.51 23.20 -7.74
N LYS A 96 -11.43 23.61 -6.85
CA LYS A 96 -11.76 25.02 -6.61
C LYS A 96 -10.59 25.79 -6.01
N ILE A 97 -9.86 25.18 -5.08
CA ILE A 97 -8.68 25.81 -4.46
C ILE A 97 -7.55 25.90 -5.48
N GLN A 98 -7.35 24.88 -6.30
CA GLN A 98 -6.28 24.86 -7.30
C GLN A 98 -6.50 25.90 -8.41
N SER A 99 -7.73 26.11 -8.86
CA SER A 99 -8.04 27.18 -9.82
C SER A 99 -7.78 28.56 -9.20
N ARG A 100 -8.20 28.77 -7.94
CA ARG A 100 -7.96 30.03 -7.21
C ARG A 100 -6.48 30.32 -7.02
N LYS A 101 -5.66 29.31 -6.71
CA LYS A 101 -4.20 29.46 -6.59
C LYS A 101 -3.56 29.91 -7.91
N ARG A 102 -3.91 29.24 -9.02
CA ARG A 102 -3.41 29.59 -10.37
C ARG A 102 -3.85 31.00 -10.79
N TYR A 103 -5.07 31.39 -10.43
CA TYR A 103 -5.54 32.75 -10.69
C TYR A 103 -4.75 33.80 -9.91
N PHE A 104 -4.53 33.56 -8.62
CA PHE A 104 -3.76 34.46 -7.76
C PHE A 104 -2.30 34.60 -8.22
N GLU A 105 -1.68 33.52 -8.67
CA GLU A 105 -0.34 33.53 -9.23
C GLU A 105 -0.24 34.44 -10.47
N LYS A 106 -1.21 34.33 -11.39
CA LYS A 106 -1.28 35.22 -12.56
C LYS A 106 -1.46 36.68 -12.18
N GLN A 107 -2.34 36.96 -11.21
CA GLN A 107 -2.52 38.32 -10.71
C GLN A 107 -1.24 38.88 -10.11
N LEU A 108 -0.51 38.07 -9.34
CA LEU A 108 0.74 38.48 -8.71
C LEU A 108 1.81 38.81 -9.75
N LEU A 109 1.95 37.98 -10.78
CA LEU A 109 2.91 38.23 -11.88
C LEU A 109 2.56 39.52 -12.63
N PHE A 110 1.28 39.68 -13.01
CA PHE A 110 0.82 40.88 -13.70
C PHE A 110 1.08 42.15 -12.89
N THR A 111 0.78 42.14 -11.59
CA THR A 111 1.04 43.30 -10.72
C THR A 111 2.53 43.62 -10.64
N ARG A 112 3.40 42.61 -10.58
CA ARG A 112 4.85 42.83 -10.54
C ARG A 112 5.40 43.42 -11.84
N GLU A 113 4.96 42.90 -12.98
CA GLU A 113 5.34 43.44 -14.29
C GLU A 113 4.87 44.89 -14.46
N GLN A 114 3.64 45.19 -14.02
CA GLN A 114 3.12 46.56 -14.03
C GLN A 114 3.93 47.50 -13.14
N GLU A 115 4.29 47.05 -11.92
CA GLU A 115 5.13 47.83 -11.02
C GLU A 115 6.52 48.08 -11.59
N GLU A 116 7.11 47.09 -12.25
CA GLU A 116 8.42 47.21 -12.89
C GLU A 116 8.37 48.19 -14.09
N ALA A 117 7.35 48.08 -14.94
CA ALA A 117 7.13 49.03 -16.03
C ALA A 117 6.94 50.46 -15.52
N ASN A 118 6.13 50.64 -14.46
CA ASN A 118 5.92 51.95 -13.85
C ASN A 118 7.23 52.54 -13.28
N LYS A 119 8.07 51.71 -12.64
CA LYS A 119 9.39 52.14 -12.15
C LYS A 119 10.33 52.51 -13.31
N ALA A 120 10.32 51.75 -14.41
CA ALA A 120 11.10 52.06 -15.59
C ALA A 120 10.68 53.40 -16.22
N HIS A 121 9.37 53.68 -16.30
CA HIS A 121 8.88 54.97 -16.76
C HIS A 121 9.30 56.14 -15.86
N TYR A 122 9.31 55.93 -14.54
CA TYR A 122 9.81 56.93 -13.60
C TYR A 122 11.31 57.22 -13.80
N LEU A 123 12.13 56.19 -13.98
CA LEU A 123 13.56 56.35 -14.27
C LEU A 123 13.80 57.01 -15.64
N ALA A 124 12.97 56.70 -16.64
CA ALA A 124 13.02 57.37 -17.94
C ALA A 124 12.67 58.87 -17.84
N ALA A 125 11.73 59.24 -16.96
CA ALA A 125 11.44 60.65 -16.69
C ALA A 125 12.64 61.36 -16.03
N LEU A 126 13.33 60.73 -15.08
CA LEU A 126 14.57 61.29 -14.51
C LEU A 126 15.69 61.43 -15.54
N ALA A 127 15.76 60.53 -16.52
CA ALA A 127 16.72 60.66 -17.61
C ALA A 127 16.45 61.90 -18.48
N SER A 128 15.20 62.40 -18.53
CA SER A 128 14.90 63.66 -19.23
C SER A 128 15.44 64.91 -18.51
N GLU A 129 15.66 64.81 -17.20
CA GLU A 129 16.28 65.89 -16.39
C GLU A 129 17.81 65.82 -16.41
N TYR A 130 18.39 64.77 -16.99
CA TYR A 130 19.83 64.58 -17.01
C TYR A 130 20.53 65.55 -17.98
N ASP A 131 21.36 66.43 -17.42
CA ASP A 131 22.28 67.27 -18.19
C ASP A 131 23.70 66.65 -18.21
N PRO A 132 24.15 66.08 -19.34
CA PRO A 132 25.50 65.52 -19.44
C PRO A 132 26.60 66.59 -19.32
N ALA A 133 26.31 67.85 -19.66
CA ALA A 133 27.31 68.92 -19.62
C ALA A 133 27.72 69.29 -18.19
N ALA A 134 26.82 69.12 -17.21
CA ALA A 134 27.09 69.37 -15.79
C ALA A 134 28.18 68.44 -15.21
N THR A 135 28.42 67.27 -15.82
CA THR A 135 29.46 66.33 -15.37
C THR A 135 30.87 66.74 -15.80
N ARG A 136 30.99 67.71 -16.70
CA ARG A 136 32.27 68.16 -17.23
C ARG A 136 32.99 69.06 -16.22
N MET A 137 34.19 68.63 -15.81
CA MET A 137 35.09 69.51 -15.06
C MET A 137 35.43 70.77 -15.89
N PRO A 138 35.53 71.95 -15.26
CA PRO A 138 35.90 73.17 -15.96
C PRO A 138 37.24 72.96 -16.69
N PHE A 139 37.33 73.50 -17.91
CA PHE A 139 38.49 73.38 -18.82
C PHE A 139 38.82 71.97 -19.37
N LYS A 140 38.02 70.94 -19.08
CA LYS A 140 38.13 69.62 -19.74
C LYS A 140 37.06 69.42 -20.80
N THR A 141 37.35 68.60 -21.81
CA THR A 141 36.38 68.15 -22.82
C THR A 141 35.38 67.17 -22.21
N LEU A 142 34.16 67.12 -22.74
CA LEU A 142 33.14 66.18 -22.27
C LEU A 142 33.52 64.75 -22.70
N GLU A 143 33.49 63.80 -21.77
CA GLU A 143 33.78 62.40 -22.06
C GLU A 143 32.58 61.73 -22.77
N PRO A 144 32.80 60.88 -23.79
CA PRO A 144 31.71 60.19 -24.51
C PRO A 144 30.85 59.27 -23.64
N LYS A 145 31.39 58.82 -22.50
CA LYS A 145 30.73 57.90 -21.57
C LYS A 145 29.43 58.44 -20.96
N TYR A 146 29.31 59.76 -20.84
CA TYR A 146 28.18 60.43 -20.18
C TYR A 146 27.10 60.86 -21.18
N ARG A 147 27.26 60.53 -22.46
CA ARG A 147 26.21 60.72 -23.47
C ARG A 147 25.30 59.49 -23.45
N PHE A 148 24.17 59.58 -22.76
CA PHE A 148 23.04 58.68 -22.96
C PHE A 148 22.36 58.98 -24.29
#